data_AF-A0A6N0WZF6-F1
#
_entry.id   AF-A0A6N0WZF6-F1
#
_cell.length_a   1.000
_cell.length_b   1.000
_cell.length_c   1.000
_cell.angle_alpha   90.00
_cell.angle_beta   90.00
_cell.angle_gamma   90.00
#
_symmetry.space_group_name_H-M   'P 1'
#
loop_
_entity.id
_entity.type
_entity.pdbx_description
1 polymer ?
#
loop_
_entity_poly.entity_id
_entity_poly.type
_entity_poly.pdbx_seq_one_letter_code
_entity_poly.pdbx_strand_id
1 'polypeptide(L)'
;MRHFWHAAGLIAAAASWLPETARAEECKVAKYGTLPVEMAGLRATTHVGINGRDTRFILDTGAFFNTMPRATAEALALKREPAPPGFYLTGIGGSASVELTRVKDFGILGTTMHDVAFLVGGSDAGAGLLGANLLNFADAEADLAHGQYTLFKTTGCGKRALAYWAQDGNYRVADLIAGESRLDRTPTLYVTVNGHRVKAALDSGAVSTLITRRAAERAGIDLTAPDVQASYAAHGIGTKSYRSWTVRVAAYSIGTETIQHAQMQVMDGDMGSSANAPEMLLGIDFFLAHRMFIANSQRKLYFTYNGGRVFSLSKAPTGSDKPAADGADTAGGPKTAADYALRGRASLSRGEPAKALTDLDAAIRLDPDKPDYYLARAQAHMHERQREQALADLDRALALAPRDIEALLLRARINFRRKDQAAALRDVDAANGIATPGSPQARQVATAYIALDQPDRALPLLDAWIRLHRDDGTLGNALNERCWARGLAGQMLDGALDDCRKAIRRDGPKPGYLDSLGLVQLRLGHYAEAVDAYGKAAQQLSSNPWTRYGLGLARLRSGDTAGGNADIAAAKALDKDIAEQFAKFGIEAM
;
A
#
# COMPACT_ATOMS: atom_id res chain seq x y z
N MET A 1 -27.57 89.72 49.62
CA MET A 1 -28.72 88.89 50.05
C MET A 1 -28.69 87.58 49.28
N ARG A 2 -28.64 86.46 50.01
CA ARG A 2 -29.18 85.10 49.74
C ARG A 2 -28.87 84.35 48.41
N HIS A 3 -28.16 83.23 48.59
CA HIS A 3 -28.38 81.85 48.09
C HIS A 3 -28.42 81.57 46.55
N PHE A 4 -27.51 80.79 45.93
CA PHE A 4 -27.26 79.32 45.93
C PHE A 4 -27.92 78.59 44.73
N TRP A 5 -27.12 78.02 43.81
CA TRP A 5 -27.15 76.63 43.25
C TRP A 5 -26.58 76.52 41.82
N HIS A 6 -25.79 75.45 41.62
CA HIS A 6 -25.17 75.01 40.38
C HIS A 6 -26.18 74.40 39.38
N ALA A 7 -25.94 74.58 38.08
CA ALA A 7 -26.22 73.58 37.05
C ALA A 7 -25.30 73.82 35.84
N ALA A 8 -24.36 72.90 35.63
CA ALA A 8 -23.51 72.85 34.45
C ALA A 8 -24.29 72.20 33.28
N GLY A 9 -24.46 72.93 32.18
CA GLY A 9 -24.97 72.41 30.92
C GLY A 9 -23.81 72.02 30.00
N LEU A 10 -23.59 70.72 29.83
CA LEU A 10 -22.66 70.13 28.85
C LEU A 10 -23.19 70.32 27.43
N ILE A 11 -22.41 70.98 26.58
CA ILE A 11 -22.61 70.97 25.12
C ILE A 11 -22.03 69.66 24.59
N ALA A 12 -22.90 68.73 24.19
CA ALA A 12 -22.52 67.48 23.56
C ALA A 12 -22.18 67.70 22.08
N ALA A 13 -20.90 67.58 21.74
CA ALA A 13 -20.46 67.17 20.42
C ALA A 13 -20.15 65.66 20.50
N ALA A 14 -20.91 64.82 19.81
CA ALA A 14 -20.58 63.40 19.71
C ALA A 14 -20.91 62.89 18.30
N ALA A 15 -19.86 62.37 17.68
CA ALA A 15 -19.76 61.85 16.33
C ALA A 15 -20.89 60.87 15.98
N SER A 16 -21.39 61.00 14.75
CA SER A 16 -22.17 59.98 14.06
C SER A 16 -21.35 58.70 13.94
N TRP A 17 -21.63 57.73 14.80
CA TRP A 17 -21.21 56.34 14.60
C TRP A 17 -22.05 55.75 13.46
N LEU A 18 -21.52 55.79 12.25
CA LEU A 18 -21.93 54.84 11.22
C LEU A 18 -21.38 53.48 11.67
N PRO A 19 -22.21 52.42 11.74
CA PRO A 19 -21.68 51.08 11.92
C PRO A 19 -20.79 50.80 10.72
N GLU A 20 -19.52 50.54 10.99
CA GLU A 20 -18.60 49.92 10.04
C GLU A 20 -19.28 48.63 9.59
N THR A 21 -19.87 48.64 8.39
CA THR A 21 -20.38 47.43 7.79
C THR A 21 -19.17 46.53 7.62
N ALA A 22 -19.02 45.55 8.52
CA ALA A 22 -18.07 44.48 8.39
C ALA A 22 -18.29 43.89 6.99
N ARG A 23 -17.42 44.24 6.04
CA ARG A 23 -17.42 43.60 4.73
C ARG A 23 -17.24 42.13 5.03
N ALA A 24 -18.24 41.31 4.69
CA ALA A 24 -18.07 39.87 4.72
C ALA A 24 -16.81 39.57 3.91
N GLU A 25 -15.75 39.07 4.57
CA GLU A 25 -14.52 38.72 3.88
C GLU A 25 -14.88 37.76 2.75
N GLU A 26 -14.59 38.15 1.52
CA GLU A 26 -14.83 37.32 0.35
C GLU A 26 -13.97 36.05 0.49
N CYS A 27 -14.62 34.88 0.53
CA CYS A 27 -13.90 33.61 0.60
C CYS A 27 -13.06 33.43 -0.67
N LYS A 28 -11.74 33.43 -0.51
CA LYS A 28 -10.75 33.22 -1.57
C LYS A 28 -10.13 31.84 -1.41
N VAL A 29 -10.18 31.06 -2.49
CA VAL A 29 -9.57 29.73 -2.58
C VAL A 29 -8.51 29.77 -3.67
N ALA A 30 -7.23 29.79 -3.28
CA ALA A 30 -6.10 29.84 -4.19
C ALA A 30 -5.35 28.50 -4.20
N LYS A 31 -4.97 28.01 -5.39
CA LYS A 31 -4.19 26.76 -5.52
C LYS A 31 -2.72 27.04 -5.23
N TYR A 32 -2.11 26.25 -4.34
CA TYR A 32 -0.65 26.13 -4.29
C TYR A 32 -0.14 25.33 -5.49
N GLY A 33 -0.87 24.27 -5.86
CA GLY A 33 -0.58 23.44 -7.02
C GLY A 33 -1.30 22.09 -6.94
N THR A 34 -1.28 21.35 -8.04
CA THR A 34 -1.87 20.01 -8.16
C THR A 34 -0.77 19.00 -8.41
N LEU A 35 -0.68 17.98 -7.56
CA LEU A 35 0.13 16.79 -7.75
C LEU A 35 -0.61 15.85 -8.70
N PRO A 36 0.01 15.42 -9.81
CA PRO A 36 -0.45 14.27 -10.57
C PRO A 36 -0.30 13.01 -9.71
N VAL A 37 -1.39 12.28 -9.53
CA VAL A 37 -1.41 11.05 -8.73
C VAL A 37 -1.55 9.85 -9.64
N GLU A 38 -0.47 9.07 -9.70
CA GLU A 38 -0.37 7.84 -10.44
C GLU A 38 -0.57 6.64 -9.49
N MET A 39 -1.57 5.79 -9.77
CA MET A 39 -1.91 4.62 -8.96
C MET A 39 -1.05 3.38 -9.24
N ALA A 40 0.11 3.20 -8.59
CA ALA A 40 0.93 2.00 -8.78
C ALA A 40 0.33 0.79 -8.04
N GLY A 41 -0.54 0.03 -8.72
CA GLY A 41 -1.39 -0.96 -8.07
C GLY A 41 -2.36 -0.26 -7.10
N LEU A 42 -2.23 -0.53 -5.80
CA LEU A 42 -3.05 0.09 -4.75
C LEU A 42 -2.33 1.22 -4.00
N ARG A 43 -1.26 1.77 -4.57
CA ARG A 43 -0.50 2.87 -3.97
C ARG A 43 -0.70 4.14 -4.78
N ALA A 44 -1.21 5.19 -4.16
CA ALA A 44 -1.23 6.52 -4.74
C ALA A 44 0.18 7.11 -4.70
N THR A 45 0.77 7.39 -5.86
CA THR A 45 2.13 7.90 -5.95
C THR A 45 2.18 9.20 -6.76
N THR A 46 3.17 10.04 -6.48
CA THR A 46 3.51 11.21 -7.30
C THR A 46 5.00 11.22 -7.59
N HIS A 47 5.36 11.78 -8.74
CA HIS A 47 6.74 12.07 -9.05
C HIS A 47 7.30 13.16 -8.12
N VAL A 48 8.52 12.97 -7.67
CA VAL A 48 9.31 13.92 -6.90
C VAL A 48 10.77 13.88 -7.37
N GLY A 49 11.46 15.02 -7.28
CA GLY A 49 12.90 15.12 -7.52
C GLY A 49 13.67 15.08 -6.21
N ILE A 50 14.69 14.23 -6.11
CA ILE A 50 15.63 14.18 -4.98
C ILE A 50 17.04 14.49 -5.49
N ASN A 51 17.56 15.67 -5.19
CA ASN A 51 18.90 16.12 -5.59
C ASN A 51 19.16 15.91 -7.11
N GLY A 52 18.18 16.27 -7.95
CA GLY A 52 18.24 16.13 -9.40
C GLY A 52 17.93 14.72 -9.95
N ARG A 53 17.52 13.77 -9.11
CA ARG A 53 17.06 12.43 -9.52
C ARG A 53 15.57 12.29 -9.34
N ASP A 54 14.85 11.91 -10.38
CA ASP A 54 13.41 11.66 -10.29
C ASP A 54 13.11 10.31 -9.66
N THR A 55 12.07 10.28 -8.83
CA THR A 55 11.56 9.07 -8.19
C THR A 55 10.07 9.26 -7.88
N ARG A 56 9.39 8.21 -7.37
CA ARG A 56 7.97 8.25 -7.03
C ARG A 56 7.76 8.00 -5.55
N PHE A 57 7.11 8.93 -4.86
CA PHE A 57 6.77 8.76 -3.45
C PHE A 57 5.28 8.49 -3.31
N ILE A 58 4.92 7.66 -2.33
CA ILE A 58 3.52 7.39 -1.97
C ILE A 58 2.97 8.64 -1.28
N LEU A 59 1.77 9.07 -1.65
CA LEU A 59 1.04 10.09 -0.88
C LEU A 59 0.42 9.38 0.32
N ASP A 60 0.88 9.72 1.52
CA ASP A 60 0.43 9.09 2.75
C ASP A 60 -0.07 10.16 3.73
N THR A 61 -1.39 10.39 3.71
CA THR A 61 -2.04 11.34 4.62
C THR A 61 -2.04 10.87 6.09
N GLY A 62 -1.79 9.57 6.34
CA GLY A 62 -1.66 8.96 7.65
C GLY A 62 -0.25 9.07 8.24
N ALA A 63 0.77 9.21 7.39
CA ALA A 63 2.15 9.40 7.83
C ALA A 63 2.35 10.80 8.43
N PHE A 64 2.88 10.88 9.64
CA PHE A 64 3.10 12.17 10.31
C PHE A 64 4.19 13.02 9.64
N PHE A 65 5.13 12.38 8.95
CA PHE A 65 6.30 13.02 8.33
C PHE A 65 6.69 12.30 7.06
N ASN A 66 7.43 13.00 6.20
CA ASN A 66 8.05 12.36 5.05
C ASN A 66 9.05 11.30 5.51
N THR A 67 8.96 10.10 4.94
CA THR A 67 9.86 9.00 5.26
C THR A 67 10.44 8.38 4.01
N MET A 68 11.59 7.72 4.14
CA MET A 68 12.15 6.88 3.09
C MET A 68 12.85 5.66 3.69
N PRO A 69 12.85 4.51 3.00
CA PRO A 69 13.63 3.36 3.44
C PRO A 69 15.14 3.64 3.45
N ARG A 70 15.87 2.91 4.32
CA ARG A 70 17.35 2.98 4.36
C ARG A 70 17.98 2.66 3.00
N ALA A 71 17.40 1.72 2.26
CA ALA A 71 17.85 1.36 0.92
C ALA A 71 17.74 2.52 -0.07
N THR A 72 16.65 3.30 -0.04
CA THR A 72 16.50 4.48 -0.88
C THR A 72 17.52 5.55 -0.52
N ALA A 73 17.71 5.84 0.76
CA ALA A 73 18.71 6.81 1.21
C ALA A 73 20.14 6.41 0.76
N GLU A 74 20.48 5.12 0.82
CA GLU A 74 21.76 4.59 0.31
C GLU A 74 21.89 4.73 -1.21
N ALA A 75 20.85 4.35 -1.96
CA ALA A 75 20.83 4.46 -3.42
C ALA A 75 21.00 5.90 -3.92
N LEU A 76 20.45 6.86 -3.16
CA LEU A 76 20.54 8.29 -3.41
C LEU A 76 21.78 8.95 -2.81
N ALA A 77 22.66 8.16 -2.17
CA ALA A 77 23.87 8.63 -1.48
C ALA A 77 23.60 9.78 -0.50
N LEU A 78 22.48 9.72 0.21
CA LEU A 78 22.09 10.74 1.18
C LEU A 78 22.85 10.56 2.49
N LYS A 79 23.28 11.67 3.08
CA LYS A 79 23.89 11.68 4.41
C LYS A 79 22.81 11.33 5.45
N ARG A 80 23.03 10.28 6.23
CA ARG A 80 22.15 9.90 7.36
C ARG A 80 22.80 10.27 8.68
N GLU A 81 22.00 10.79 9.59
CA GLU A 81 22.41 11.16 10.94
C GLU A 81 21.56 10.38 11.94
N PRO A 82 22.13 9.91 13.08
CA PRO A 82 21.34 9.26 14.11
C PRO A 82 20.22 10.18 14.60
N ALA A 83 19.01 9.65 14.77
CA ALA A 83 17.96 10.39 15.45
C ALA A 83 18.27 10.51 16.96
N PRO A 84 17.70 11.51 17.66
CA PRO A 84 17.83 11.63 19.11
C PRO A 84 17.45 10.32 19.84
N PRO A 85 18.13 9.96 20.94
CA PRO A 85 17.78 8.79 21.72
C PRO A 85 16.29 8.80 22.12
N GLY A 86 15.61 7.66 21.94
CA GLY A 86 14.19 7.55 22.24
C GLY A 86 13.25 8.01 21.13
N PHE A 87 13.78 8.52 20.01
CA PHE A 87 12.98 8.90 18.84
C PHE A 87 12.77 7.68 17.94
N TYR A 88 11.53 7.23 17.84
CA TYR A 88 11.11 6.09 17.03
C TYR A 88 9.95 6.48 16.13
N LEU A 89 9.87 5.84 14.96
CA LEU A 89 8.69 5.92 14.11
C LEU A 89 7.73 4.80 14.49
N THR A 90 6.48 5.14 14.71
CA THR A 90 5.42 4.19 15.05
C THR A 90 4.43 4.06 13.91
N GLY A 91 3.96 2.85 13.67
CA GLY A 91 2.89 2.55 12.73
C GLY A 91 2.18 1.25 13.11
N ILE A 92 1.37 0.72 12.19
CA ILE A 92 0.64 -0.54 12.40
C ILE A 92 1.59 -1.65 12.87
N GLY A 93 2.77 -1.79 12.24
CA GLY A 93 3.76 -2.82 12.57
C GLY A 93 4.51 -2.59 13.89
N GLY A 94 4.15 -1.59 14.69
CA GLY A 94 4.82 -1.21 15.93
C GLY A 94 5.85 -0.11 15.72
N SER A 95 6.97 -0.18 16.45
CA SER A 95 8.03 0.84 16.42
C SER A 95 9.19 0.41 15.53
N ALA A 96 9.80 1.37 14.85
CA ALA A 96 11.02 1.20 14.07
C ALA A 96 12.08 2.24 14.46
N SER A 97 13.35 1.85 14.36
CA SER A 97 14.45 2.80 14.49
C SER A 97 14.45 3.77 13.32
N VAL A 98 14.84 5.02 13.59
CA VAL A 98 14.97 6.03 12.54
C VAL A 98 16.29 6.75 12.59
N GLU A 99 16.73 7.15 11.41
CA GLU A 99 17.78 8.13 11.16
C GLU A 99 17.13 9.37 10.54
N LEU A 100 17.88 10.46 10.48
CA LEU A 100 17.48 11.71 9.84
C LEU A 100 18.32 11.93 8.59
N THR A 101 17.72 12.48 7.56
CA THR A 101 18.45 13.01 6.41
C THR A 101 17.83 14.32 5.94
N ARG A 102 18.61 15.09 5.18
CA ARG A 102 18.17 16.32 4.53
C ARG A 102 18.42 16.21 3.03
N VAL A 103 17.35 16.36 2.26
CA VAL A 103 17.39 16.46 0.81
C VAL A 103 17.67 17.92 0.46
N LYS A 104 18.77 18.17 -0.26
CA LYS A 104 19.20 19.52 -0.60
C LYS A 104 18.22 20.20 -1.54
N ASP A 105 17.83 19.48 -2.58
CA ASP A 105 16.88 19.93 -3.59
C ASP A 105 15.74 18.92 -3.73
N PHE A 106 14.57 19.29 -3.22
CA PHE A 106 13.36 18.48 -3.27
C PHE A 106 12.38 19.06 -4.28
N GLY A 107 12.30 18.43 -5.46
CA GLY A 107 11.38 18.81 -6.53
C GLY A 107 9.98 18.28 -6.27
N ILE A 108 8.99 19.17 -6.18
CA ILE A 108 7.57 18.82 -6.02
C ILE A 108 6.69 19.97 -6.53
N LEU A 109 5.50 19.68 -7.06
CA LEU A 109 4.57 20.71 -7.56
C LEU A 109 5.18 21.66 -8.62
N GLY A 110 6.13 21.17 -9.42
CA GLY A 110 6.85 21.99 -10.40
C GLY A 110 7.75 23.07 -9.79
N THR A 111 8.05 22.98 -8.48
CA THR A 111 8.99 23.84 -7.76
C THR A 111 10.08 23.01 -7.09
N THR A 112 11.12 23.66 -6.61
CA THR A 112 12.19 23.04 -5.82
C THR A 112 12.20 23.66 -4.44
N MET A 113 12.02 22.81 -3.43
CA MET A 113 12.19 23.16 -2.02
C MET A 113 13.61 22.79 -1.59
N HIS A 114 14.24 23.66 -0.82
CA HIS A 114 15.59 23.39 -0.32
C HIS A 114 15.58 22.88 1.12
N ASP A 115 16.56 22.03 1.42
CA ASP A 115 16.82 21.51 2.77
C ASP A 115 15.62 20.81 3.44
N VAL A 116 14.97 19.92 2.69
CA VAL A 116 13.79 19.19 3.16
C VAL A 116 14.21 17.98 3.98
N ALA A 117 13.77 17.91 5.23
CA ALA A 117 14.06 16.79 6.12
C ALA A 117 13.21 15.55 5.79
N PHE A 118 13.82 14.37 5.94
CA PHE A 118 13.17 13.07 5.86
C PHE A 118 13.60 12.19 7.04
N LEU A 119 12.67 11.38 7.52
CA LEU A 119 13.02 10.25 8.39
C LEU A 119 13.46 9.09 7.52
N VAL A 120 14.55 8.42 7.92
CA VAL A 120 15.07 7.25 7.22
C VAL A 120 14.92 6.02 8.11
N GLY A 121 14.15 5.03 7.67
CA GLY A 121 13.88 3.84 8.47
C GLY A 121 12.46 3.30 8.28
N GLY A 122 12.06 2.37 9.14
CA GLY A 122 10.78 1.68 9.03
C GLY A 122 10.80 0.52 8.04
N SER A 123 9.61 0.22 7.51
CA SER A 123 9.38 -0.84 6.52
C SER A 123 9.49 -0.29 5.10
N ASP A 124 9.65 -1.21 4.15
CA ASP A 124 9.71 -0.95 2.73
C ASP A 124 8.39 -0.31 2.26
N ALA A 125 8.50 0.95 1.85
CA ALA A 125 7.43 1.78 1.35
C ALA A 125 7.71 2.23 -0.09
N GLY A 126 8.36 1.37 -0.89
CA GLY A 126 8.84 1.76 -2.21
C GLY A 126 10.00 2.74 -2.08
N ALA A 127 9.96 3.86 -2.80
CA ALA A 127 11.00 4.88 -2.66
C ALA A 127 10.82 5.77 -1.40
N GLY A 128 9.59 5.99 -0.94
CA GLY A 128 9.32 6.76 0.27
C GLY A 128 7.87 7.23 0.36
N LEU A 129 7.54 7.87 1.48
CA LEU A 129 6.22 8.42 1.80
C LEU A 129 6.30 9.95 1.87
N LEU A 130 5.34 10.65 1.27
CA LEU A 130 5.05 12.05 1.55
C LEU A 130 4.03 12.11 2.68
N GLY A 131 4.41 12.73 3.79
CA GLY A 131 3.59 12.77 4.99
C GLY A 131 2.92 14.12 5.23
N ALA A 132 2.26 14.21 6.38
CA ALA A 132 1.47 15.35 6.83
C ALA A 132 2.25 16.67 6.92
N ASN A 133 3.57 16.62 7.07
CA ASN A 133 4.42 17.82 7.03
C ASN A 133 4.42 18.52 5.66
N LEU A 134 4.09 17.81 4.57
CA LEU A 134 3.90 18.38 3.23
C LEU A 134 2.45 18.28 2.72
N LEU A 135 1.69 17.27 3.14
CA LEU A 135 0.32 17.09 2.64
C LEU A 135 -0.72 17.87 3.44
N ASN A 136 -0.52 18.01 4.75
CA ASN A 136 -1.54 18.53 5.67
C ASN A 136 -1.19 19.92 6.25
N PHE A 137 -0.26 20.65 5.62
CA PHE A 137 0.02 22.05 6.01
C PHE A 137 -1.00 23.06 5.46
N ALA A 138 -1.81 22.64 4.51
CA ALA A 138 -2.78 23.43 3.78
C ALA A 138 -4.14 22.72 3.74
N ASP A 139 -5.18 23.39 3.24
CA ASP A 139 -6.38 22.68 2.83
C ASP A 139 -6.05 21.86 1.57
N ALA A 140 -6.70 20.71 1.40
CA ALA A 140 -6.38 19.79 0.31
C ALA A 140 -7.62 19.23 -0.36
N GLU A 141 -7.53 18.96 -1.65
CA GLU A 141 -8.51 18.19 -2.40
C GLU A 141 -7.88 16.89 -2.89
N ALA A 142 -8.49 15.76 -2.54
CA ALA A 142 -8.16 14.45 -3.05
C ALA A 142 -9.20 14.04 -4.09
N ASP A 143 -8.79 13.95 -5.34
CA ASP A 143 -9.59 13.42 -6.45
C ASP A 143 -8.78 12.32 -7.16
N LEU A 144 -8.52 11.23 -6.42
CA LEU A 144 -7.61 10.18 -6.87
C LEU A 144 -8.21 9.38 -8.03
N ALA A 145 -9.55 9.35 -8.16
CA ALA A 145 -10.23 8.76 -9.31
C ALA A 145 -9.84 9.44 -10.63
N HIS A 146 -9.50 10.73 -10.57
CA HIS A 146 -9.00 11.53 -11.70
C HIS A 146 -7.48 11.77 -11.63
N GLY A 147 -6.79 11.10 -10.71
CA GLY A 147 -5.34 11.19 -10.56
C GLY A 147 -4.84 12.55 -10.09
N GLN A 148 -5.55 13.20 -9.16
CA GLN A 148 -5.19 14.54 -8.68
C GLN A 148 -5.19 14.63 -7.16
N TYR A 149 -4.20 15.34 -6.62
CA TYR A 149 -4.19 15.82 -5.25
C TYR A 149 -3.77 17.29 -5.23
N THR A 150 -4.66 18.19 -4.85
CA THR A 150 -4.45 19.64 -4.96
C THR A 150 -4.36 20.29 -3.60
N LEU A 151 -3.35 21.15 -3.40
CA LEU A 151 -3.18 21.93 -2.18
C LEU A 151 -3.72 23.35 -2.36
N PHE A 152 -4.39 23.86 -1.33
CA PHE A 152 -5.08 25.15 -1.36
C PHE A 152 -4.72 26.05 -0.18
N LYS A 153 -4.62 27.34 -0.46
CA LYS A 153 -4.71 28.42 0.53
C LYS A 153 -6.13 28.97 0.52
N THR A 154 -6.81 28.85 1.64
CA THR A 154 -8.13 29.45 1.85
C THR A 154 -8.02 30.69 2.75
N THR A 155 -8.81 31.72 2.47
CA THR A 155 -8.83 32.98 3.24
C THR A 155 -10.26 33.50 3.28
N GLY A 156 -10.78 33.83 4.47
CA GLY A 156 -12.17 34.29 4.65
C GLY A 156 -13.23 33.20 4.45
N CYS A 157 -12.87 31.91 4.46
CA CYS A 157 -13.78 30.82 4.05
C CYS A 157 -14.55 30.12 5.19
N GLY A 158 -14.41 30.53 6.45
CA GLY A 158 -14.87 29.75 7.61
C GLY A 158 -16.37 29.39 7.68
N LYS A 159 -17.22 30.04 6.89
CA LYS A 159 -18.67 29.75 6.81
C LYS A 159 -19.11 29.18 5.45
N ARG A 160 -18.20 29.01 4.50
CA ARG A 160 -18.51 28.59 3.13
C ARG A 160 -18.13 27.12 2.93
N ALA A 161 -19.07 26.34 2.39
CA ALA A 161 -18.78 24.99 1.96
C ALA A 161 -17.74 24.99 0.83
N LEU A 162 -16.75 24.10 0.94
CA LEU A 162 -15.63 24.02 0.00
C LEU A 162 -15.76 22.87 -1.02
N ALA A 163 -16.89 22.17 -1.06
CA ALA A 163 -17.28 21.26 -2.14
C ALA A 163 -17.68 22.03 -3.41
N TYR A 164 -16.77 22.84 -3.95
CA TYR A 164 -17.08 23.78 -5.03
C TYR A 164 -17.46 23.09 -6.36
N TRP A 165 -17.14 21.80 -6.51
CA TRP A 165 -17.53 20.99 -7.67
C TRP A 165 -18.98 20.49 -7.61
N ALA A 166 -19.60 20.44 -6.42
CA ALA A 166 -20.97 20.00 -6.20
C ALA A 166 -21.90 21.21 -6.04
N GLN A 167 -22.10 21.95 -7.13
CA GLN A 167 -22.86 23.22 -7.11
C GLN A 167 -24.36 23.06 -6.83
N ASP A 168 -24.89 21.86 -7.07
CA ASP A 168 -26.24 21.46 -6.68
C ASP A 168 -26.40 21.25 -5.17
N GLY A 169 -25.32 21.36 -4.41
CA GLY A 169 -25.30 21.13 -2.96
C GLY A 169 -25.30 19.64 -2.59
N ASN A 170 -25.19 18.73 -3.56
CA ASN A 170 -25.18 17.30 -3.28
C ASN A 170 -23.78 16.83 -2.89
N TYR A 171 -23.41 17.14 -1.65
CA TYR A 171 -22.20 16.67 -1.01
C TYR A 171 -22.49 16.21 0.42
N ARG A 172 -21.53 15.50 1.01
CA ARG A 172 -21.57 15.05 2.40
C ARG A 172 -20.54 15.82 3.21
N VAL A 173 -20.78 15.94 4.51
CA VAL A 173 -19.90 16.67 5.43
C VAL A 173 -19.64 15.83 6.66
N ALA A 174 -18.38 15.75 7.07
CA ALA A 174 -17.96 15.20 8.35
C ALA A 174 -17.07 16.18 9.11
N ASP A 175 -17.11 16.09 10.45
CA ASP A 175 -16.24 16.88 11.32
C ASP A 175 -14.88 16.20 11.48
N LEU A 176 -13.80 16.97 11.29
CA LEU A 176 -12.45 16.53 11.59
C LEU A 176 -12.13 16.80 13.06
N ILE A 177 -11.53 15.82 13.72
CA ILE A 177 -11.08 15.88 15.11
C ILE A 177 -9.75 16.63 15.15
N ALA A 178 -9.59 17.52 16.13
CA ALA A 178 -8.31 18.19 16.36
C ALA A 178 -7.26 17.18 16.85
N GLY A 179 -6.05 17.25 16.27
CA GLY A 179 -4.90 16.48 16.75
C GLY A 179 -4.51 16.85 18.18
N GLU A 180 -3.88 15.92 18.89
CA GLU A 180 -3.49 16.11 20.30
C GLU A 180 -2.37 17.13 20.48
N SER A 181 -1.59 17.35 19.42
CA SER A 181 -0.48 18.29 19.36
C SER A 181 -0.56 19.10 18.07
N ARG A 182 0.04 20.29 18.06
CA ARG A 182 0.22 21.11 16.84
C ARG A 182 1.04 20.38 15.75
N LEU A 183 1.80 19.37 16.15
CA LEU A 183 2.59 18.52 15.26
C LEU A 183 1.78 17.35 14.67
N ASP A 184 0.72 16.91 15.35
CA ASP A 184 -0.18 15.88 14.83
C ASP A 184 -1.21 16.54 13.91
N ARG A 185 -0.94 16.44 12.62
CA ARG A 185 -1.79 16.97 11.54
C ARG A 185 -2.52 15.86 10.80
N THR A 186 -2.62 14.68 11.39
CA THR A 186 -3.31 13.56 10.78
C THR A 186 -4.82 13.84 10.77
N PRO A 187 -5.47 13.90 9.59
CA PRO A 187 -6.90 14.14 9.51
C PRO A 187 -7.65 12.92 10.08
N THR A 188 -8.28 13.12 11.24
CA THR A 188 -9.07 12.09 11.91
C THR A 188 -10.53 12.50 12.03
N LEU A 189 -11.44 11.54 12.06
CA LEU A 189 -12.88 11.74 12.17
C LEU A 189 -13.55 10.56 12.87
N TYR A 190 -14.83 10.70 13.19
CA TYR A 190 -15.63 9.58 13.67
C TYR A 190 -16.37 8.91 12.52
N VAL A 191 -16.30 7.58 12.50
CA VAL A 191 -17.08 6.69 11.64
C VAL A 191 -17.99 5.88 12.55
N THR A 192 -19.25 5.74 12.18
CA THR A 192 -20.18 4.85 12.88
C THR A 192 -20.20 3.51 12.14
N VAL A 193 -19.90 2.40 12.82
CA VAL A 193 -19.95 1.04 12.25
C VAL A 193 -20.97 0.24 13.04
N ASN A 194 -22.02 -0.27 12.38
CA ASN A 194 -23.15 -0.96 13.02
C ASN A 194 -23.74 -0.18 14.22
N GLY A 195 -23.76 1.16 14.16
CA GLY A 195 -24.23 2.02 15.26
C GLY A 195 -23.17 2.39 16.31
N HIS A 196 -21.96 1.83 16.24
CA HIS A 196 -20.87 2.11 17.19
C HIS A 196 -19.87 3.11 16.62
N ARG A 197 -19.52 4.12 17.43
CA ARG A 197 -18.59 5.18 17.01
C ARG A 197 -17.13 4.70 17.11
N VAL A 198 -16.39 4.82 16.02
CA VAL A 198 -14.98 4.42 15.87
C VAL A 198 -14.20 5.64 15.39
N LYS A 199 -13.06 5.93 16.01
CA LYS A 199 -12.16 7.00 15.55
C LYS A 199 -11.35 6.48 14.36
N ALA A 200 -11.45 7.15 13.21
CA ALA A 200 -10.73 6.79 12.00
C ALA A 200 -9.72 7.88 11.59
N ALA A 201 -8.64 7.48 10.95
CA ALA A 201 -7.74 8.37 10.22
C ALA A 201 -7.96 8.25 8.71
N LEU A 202 -7.89 9.36 7.97
CA LEU A 202 -7.77 9.32 6.51
C LEU A 202 -6.32 8.98 6.16
N ASP A 203 -6.10 7.82 5.56
CA ASP A 203 -4.78 7.27 5.29
C ASP A 203 -4.71 6.75 3.85
N SER A 204 -4.27 7.60 2.93
CA SER A 204 -4.05 7.22 1.53
C SER A 204 -2.87 6.25 1.32
N GLY A 205 -2.02 6.06 2.34
CA GLY A 205 -0.94 5.07 2.33
C GLY A 205 -1.43 3.65 2.64
N ALA A 206 -2.58 3.51 3.31
CA ALA A 206 -3.23 2.24 3.54
C ALA A 206 -3.85 1.68 2.25
N VAL A 207 -3.46 0.45 1.88
CA VAL A 207 -3.91 -0.24 0.66
C VAL A 207 -5.40 -0.63 0.66
N SER A 208 -6.05 -0.51 1.80
CA SER A 208 -7.46 -0.83 2.03
C SER A 208 -7.94 -0.13 3.31
N THR A 209 -9.24 0.07 3.42
CA THR A 209 -9.85 0.47 4.69
C THR A 209 -9.77 -0.69 5.68
N LEU A 210 -9.30 -0.38 6.88
CA LEU A 210 -8.98 -1.35 7.93
C LEU A 210 -9.58 -0.93 9.26
N ILE A 211 -10.09 -1.87 10.05
CA ILE A 211 -10.52 -1.68 11.44
C ILE A 211 -9.80 -2.66 12.37
N THR A 212 -9.50 -2.24 13.60
CA THR A 212 -8.94 -3.16 14.60
C THR A 212 -9.98 -4.20 15.03
N ARG A 213 -9.54 -5.41 15.37
CA ARG A 213 -10.39 -6.47 15.93
C ARG A 213 -11.21 -5.98 17.11
N ARG A 214 -10.57 -5.25 18.02
CA ARG A 214 -11.22 -4.69 19.22
C ARG A 214 -12.39 -3.76 18.87
N ALA A 215 -12.23 -2.91 17.85
CA ALA A 215 -13.31 -2.01 17.42
C ALA A 215 -14.40 -2.76 16.63
N ALA A 216 -14.02 -3.75 15.83
CA ALA A 216 -14.97 -4.61 15.12
C ALA A 216 -15.86 -5.43 16.08
N GLU A 217 -15.27 -6.07 17.08
CA GLU A 217 -16.00 -6.84 18.10
C GLU A 217 -16.94 -5.93 18.93
N ARG A 218 -16.50 -4.71 19.28
CA ARG A 218 -17.38 -3.72 19.92
C ARG A 218 -18.53 -3.26 19.02
N ALA A 219 -18.36 -3.33 17.70
CA ALA A 219 -19.40 -3.06 16.71
C ALA A 219 -20.27 -4.31 16.40
N GLY A 220 -20.14 -5.39 17.18
CA GLY A 220 -20.93 -6.61 17.02
C GLY A 220 -20.54 -7.47 15.82
N ILE A 221 -19.33 -7.31 15.28
CA ILE A 221 -18.83 -8.13 14.17
C ILE A 221 -18.26 -9.44 14.72
N ASP A 222 -18.86 -10.56 14.31
CA ASP A 222 -18.40 -11.90 14.64
C ASP A 222 -17.37 -12.42 13.62
N LEU A 223 -16.12 -12.57 14.06
CA LEU A 223 -15.02 -13.08 13.23
C LEU A 223 -15.04 -14.60 13.03
N THR A 224 -15.97 -15.31 13.68
CA THR A 224 -16.17 -16.75 13.53
C THR A 224 -17.32 -17.09 12.57
N ALA A 225 -18.01 -16.07 12.06
CA ALA A 225 -19.13 -16.25 11.15
C ALA A 225 -18.68 -16.95 9.83
N PRO A 226 -19.53 -17.79 9.21
CA PRO A 226 -19.16 -18.57 8.04
C PRO A 226 -18.76 -17.76 6.80
N ASP A 227 -19.17 -16.49 6.71
CA ASP A 227 -18.88 -15.59 5.59
C ASP A 227 -17.57 -14.79 5.76
N VAL A 228 -16.89 -14.95 6.90
CA VAL A 228 -15.59 -14.35 7.16
C VAL A 228 -14.51 -15.02 6.31
N GLN A 229 -13.78 -14.22 5.54
CA GLN A 229 -12.72 -14.71 4.66
C GLN A 229 -11.36 -14.21 5.14
N ALA A 230 -10.36 -15.09 5.18
CA ALA A 230 -8.99 -14.67 5.41
C ALA A 230 -8.57 -13.64 4.35
N SER A 231 -7.88 -12.59 4.78
CA SER A 231 -7.41 -11.51 3.91
C SER A 231 -5.89 -11.36 4.02
N TYR A 232 -5.32 -10.46 3.21
CA TYR A 232 -3.88 -10.21 3.19
C TYR A 232 -3.41 -9.70 4.54
N ALA A 233 -2.31 -10.24 5.06
CA ALA A 233 -1.77 -9.81 6.33
C ALA A 233 -1.53 -8.29 6.33
N ALA A 234 -2.08 -7.61 7.33
CA ALA A 234 -1.88 -6.17 7.49
C ALA A 234 -0.46 -5.94 7.99
N HIS A 235 0.23 -4.98 7.38
CA HIS A 235 1.57 -4.58 7.78
C HIS A 235 1.74 -3.09 7.50
N GLY A 236 2.72 -2.48 8.15
CA GLY A 236 3.07 -1.08 7.97
C GLY A 236 4.46 -0.85 8.50
N ILE A 237 4.73 0.35 9.00
CA ILE A 237 6.01 0.64 9.65
C ILE A 237 6.15 -0.20 10.93
N GLY A 238 7.31 -0.84 11.07
CA GLY A 238 7.68 -1.68 12.20
C GLY A 238 7.75 -3.16 11.83
N THR A 239 8.10 -3.98 12.80
CA THR A 239 8.45 -5.39 12.61
C THR A 239 7.25 -6.35 12.66
N LYS A 240 6.06 -5.88 12.99
CA LYS A 240 4.89 -6.75 13.14
C LYS A 240 4.05 -6.79 11.87
N SER A 241 3.52 -7.96 11.59
CA SER A 241 2.47 -8.18 10.61
C SER A 241 1.34 -8.92 11.30
N TYR A 242 0.11 -8.56 10.94
CA TYR A 242 -1.09 -9.02 11.62
C TYR A 242 -1.96 -9.81 10.66
N ARG A 243 -2.57 -10.87 11.18
CA ARG A 243 -3.63 -11.57 10.46
C ARG A 243 -4.79 -10.61 10.23
N SER A 244 -5.47 -10.80 9.12
CA SER A 244 -6.63 -10.00 8.80
C SER A 244 -7.70 -10.83 8.12
N TRP A 245 -8.92 -10.31 8.14
CA TRP A 245 -10.09 -10.93 7.57
C TRP A 245 -10.93 -9.89 6.84
N THR A 246 -11.61 -10.31 5.78
CA THR A 246 -12.67 -9.54 5.16
C THR A 246 -13.99 -9.99 5.78
N VAL A 247 -14.75 -9.03 6.32
CA VAL A 247 -16.04 -9.24 6.98
C VAL A 247 -17.12 -8.43 6.29
N ARG A 248 -18.39 -8.82 6.46
CA ARG A 248 -19.53 -7.98 6.09
C ARG A 248 -19.92 -7.07 7.25
N VAL A 249 -20.20 -5.81 6.95
CA VAL A 249 -20.74 -4.84 7.91
C VAL A 249 -22.15 -4.46 7.50
N ALA A 250 -23.07 -4.37 8.47
CA ALA A 250 -24.49 -4.12 8.18
C ALA A 250 -24.68 -2.69 7.66
N ALA A 251 -24.05 -1.73 8.33
CA ALA A 251 -23.99 -0.36 7.88
C ALA A 251 -22.75 0.34 8.43
N TYR A 252 -22.26 1.33 7.69
CA TYR A 252 -21.37 2.33 8.25
C TYR A 252 -21.78 3.73 7.82
N SER A 253 -21.44 4.74 8.62
CA SER A 253 -21.77 6.13 8.37
C SER A 253 -20.58 7.03 8.61
N ILE A 254 -20.39 8.00 7.71
CA ILE A 254 -19.37 9.05 7.79
C ILE A 254 -20.07 10.38 7.60
N GLY A 255 -20.14 11.18 8.67
CA GLY A 255 -20.90 12.42 8.62
C GLY A 255 -22.35 12.18 8.21
N THR A 256 -22.75 12.74 7.07
CA THR A 256 -24.11 12.57 6.50
C THR A 256 -24.26 11.40 5.52
N GLU A 257 -23.18 10.67 5.20
CA GLU A 257 -23.25 9.47 4.36
C GLU A 257 -23.56 8.24 5.21
N THR A 258 -24.37 7.32 4.68
CA THR A 258 -24.53 5.97 5.23
C THR A 258 -24.55 4.96 4.10
N ILE A 259 -23.70 3.94 4.19
CA ILE A 259 -23.64 2.83 3.26
C ILE A 259 -24.00 1.55 4.00
N GLN A 260 -24.87 0.75 3.40
CA GLN A 260 -25.30 -0.54 3.92
C GLN A 260 -24.54 -1.68 3.24
N HIS A 261 -24.45 -2.82 3.92
CA HIS A 261 -23.93 -4.08 3.39
C HIS A 261 -22.50 -4.02 2.82
N ALA A 262 -21.66 -3.13 3.34
CA ALA A 262 -20.27 -3.03 2.91
C ALA A 262 -19.46 -4.26 3.39
N GLN A 263 -18.30 -4.46 2.77
CA GLN A 263 -17.27 -5.32 3.34
C GLN A 263 -16.24 -4.45 4.04
N MET A 264 -15.50 -4.97 5.00
CA MET A 264 -14.41 -4.24 5.66
C MET A 264 -13.31 -5.21 6.03
N GLN A 265 -12.07 -4.75 6.04
CA GLN A 265 -10.96 -5.56 6.53
C GLN A 265 -10.78 -5.36 8.04
N VAL A 266 -10.78 -6.44 8.79
CA VAL A 266 -10.50 -6.46 10.24
C VAL A 266 -9.10 -7.01 10.47
N MET A 267 -8.29 -6.32 11.28
CA MET A 267 -6.93 -6.74 11.63
C MET A 267 -6.83 -7.19 13.08
N ASP A 268 -6.07 -8.25 13.32
CA ASP A 268 -5.77 -8.79 14.67
C ASP A 268 -4.68 -8.00 15.42
N GLY A 269 -4.78 -6.67 15.43
CA GLY A 269 -3.78 -5.78 16.02
C GLY A 269 -4.31 -4.37 16.25
N ASP A 270 -3.47 -3.53 16.86
CA ASP A 270 -3.75 -2.14 17.16
C ASP A 270 -3.05 -1.19 16.16
N MET A 271 -3.59 0.02 15.97
CA MET A 271 -3.08 1.03 15.03
C MET A 271 -2.33 2.16 15.75
N GLY A 272 -1.39 1.78 16.60
CA GLY A 272 -0.58 2.70 17.41
C GLY A 272 -0.59 2.34 18.90
N SER A 273 0.27 3.00 19.66
CA SER A 273 0.49 2.70 21.09
C SER A 273 -0.24 3.65 22.05
N SER A 274 -0.96 4.66 21.54
CA SER A 274 -1.71 5.62 22.36
C SER A 274 -3.15 5.17 22.56
N ALA A 275 -3.73 5.44 23.74
CA ALA A 275 -5.15 5.20 24.01
C ALA A 275 -6.09 5.96 23.07
N ASN A 276 -5.59 7.04 22.45
CA ASN A 276 -6.33 7.90 21.53
C ASN A 276 -5.94 7.68 20.06
N ALA A 277 -5.16 6.64 19.77
CA ALA A 277 -4.86 6.23 18.40
C ALA A 277 -6.17 5.93 17.64
N PRO A 278 -6.22 6.18 16.32
CA PRO A 278 -7.34 5.72 15.51
C PRO A 278 -7.47 4.19 15.64
N GLU A 279 -8.70 3.69 15.58
CA GLU A 279 -8.99 2.26 15.55
C GLU A 279 -9.46 1.81 14.15
N MET A 280 -9.46 2.74 13.21
CA MET A 280 -9.82 2.53 11.82
C MET A 280 -8.97 3.41 10.91
N LEU A 281 -8.62 2.90 9.73
CA LEU A 281 -8.01 3.64 8.64
C LEU A 281 -8.97 3.66 7.47
N LEU A 282 -9.27 4.84 6.93
CA LEU A 282 -9.97 5.00 5.67
C LEU A 282 -8.91 5.04 4.56
N GLY A 283 -8.78 3.91 3.87
CA GLY A 283 -7.68 3.63 2.96
C GLY A 283 -7.91 4.13 1.54
N ILE A 284 -7.01 3.71 0.64
CA ILE A 284 -7.03 4.11 -0.78
C ILE A 284 -8.35 3.78 -1.50
N ASP A 285 -9.05 2.74 -1.06
CA ASP A 285 -10.37 2.37 -1.56
C ASP A 285 -11.42 3.45 -1.30
N PHE A 286 -11.39 4.06 -0.10
CA PHE A 286 -12.22 5.21 0.24
C PHE A 286 -11.85 6.44 -0.60
N PHE A 287 -10.55 6.72 -0.74
CA PHE A 287 -10.05 7.85 -1.54
C PHE A 287 -10.36 7.73 -3.04
N LEU A 288 -10.36 6.52 -3.61
CA LEU A 288 -10.71 6.30 -5.02
C LEU A 288 -12.21 6.34 -5.26
N ALA A 289 -13.02 6.01 -4.24
CA ALA A 289 -14.47 6.05 -4.32
C ALA A 289 -15.04 7.46 -4.12
N HIS A 290 -14.25 8.43 -3.64
CA HIS A 290 -14.72 9.77 -3.30
C HIS A 290 -13.83 10.88 -3.85
N ARG A 291 -14.45 12.00 -4.21
CA ARG A 291 -13.77 13.30 -4.32
C ARG A 291 -13.94 14.01 -3.00
N MET A 292 -12.84 14.45 -2.41
CA MET A 292 -12.85 14.98 -1.04
C MET A 292 -12.11 16.31 -0.96
N PHE A 293 -12.64 17.24 -0.18
CA PHE A 293 -11.95 18.45 0.26
C PHE A 293 -11.73 18.36 1.76
N ILE A 294 -10.47 18.18 2.16
CA ILE A 294 -9.98 18.15 3.52
C ILE A 294 -9.71 19.61 3.93
N ALA A 295 -10.74 20.27 4.48
CA ALA A 295 -10.68 21.65 4.94
C ALA A 295 -10.09 21.72 6.35
N ASN A 296 -8.77 21.55 6.44
CA ASN A 296 -8.01 21.69 7.69
C ASN A 296 -8.27 23.04 8.39
N SER A 297 -8.45 24.11 7.62
CA SER A 297 -8.80 25.46 8.09
C SER A 297 -10.16 25.54 8.79
N GLN A 298 -11.11 24.67 8.40
CA GLN A 298 -12.48 24.63 8.94
C GLN A 298 -12.72 23.45 9.87
N ARG A 299 -11.79 22.48 9.92
CA ARG A 299 -11.97 21.15 10.53
C ARG A 299 -13.18 20.40 9.96
N LYS A 300 -13.32 20.45 8.64
CA LYS A 300 -14.40 19.79 7.91
C LYS A 300 -13.83 18.92 6.79
N LEU A 301 -14.48 17.80 6.55
CA LEU A 301 -14.32 17.01 5.35
C LEU A 301 -15.59 17.19 4.51
N TYR A 302 -15.44 17.71 3.29
CA TYR A 302 -16.51 17.76 2.30
C TYR A 302 -16.25 16.70 1.24
N PHE A 303 -17.25 15.92 0.84
CA PHE A 303 -17.00 14.85 -0.11
C PHE A 303 -18.23 14.45 -0.93
N THR A 304 -17.97 13.88 -2.10
CA THR A 304 -18.97 13.28 -2.99
C THR A 304 -18.55 11.87 -3.36
N TYR A 305 -19.52 11.00 -3.62
CA TYR A 305 -19.26 9.64 -4.08
C TYR A 305 -19.08 9.61 -5.62
N ASN A 306 -17.89 9.20 -6.06
CA ASN A 306 -17.48 9.14 -7.47
C ASN A 306 -17.78 7.77 -8.12
N GLY A 307 -18.33 6.82 -7.36
CA GLY A 307 -18.54 5.44 -7.81
C GLY A 307 -17.35 4.51 -7.57
N GLY A 308 -17.63 3.21 -7.54
CA GLY A 308 -16.68 2.15 -7.15
C GLY A 308 -17.03 1.57 -5.78
N ARG A 309 -16.54 0.37 -5.45
CA ARG A 309 -16.83 -0.21 -4.12
C ARG A 309 -16.06 0.55 -3.05
N VAL A 310 -16.76 0.88 -1.96
CA VAL A 310 -16.12 1.34 -0.73
C VAL A 310 -15.77 0.11 0.11
N PHE A 311 -14.55 0.07 0.65
CA PHE A 311 -14.06 -0.94 1.59
C PHE A 311 -13.89 -2.37 1.04
N SER A 312 -13.84 -2.53 -0.28
CA SER A 312 -13.48 -3.79 -0.94
C SER A 312 -13.11 -3.60 -2.40
N LEU A 313 -11.85 -3.86 -2.73
CA LEU A 313 -11.31 -3.79 -4.10
C LEU A 313 -11.53 -5.09 -4.91
N SER A 314 -12.37 -6.00 -4.41
CA SER A 314 -12.76 -7.22 -5.13
C SER A 314 -13.79 -6.91 -6.23
N LYS A 315 -13.93 -7.84 -7.19
CA LYS A 315 -14.81 -7.69 -8.37
C LYS A 315 -16.22 -7.24 -7.96
N ALA A 316 -16.69 -6.13 -8.54
CA ALA A 316 -17.99 -5.57 -8.23
C ALA A 316 -19.12 -6.59 -8.49
N PRO A 317 -20.06 -6.81 -7.54
CA PRO A 317 -21.28 -7.54 -7.82
C PRO A 317 -22.12 -6.80 -8.87
N THR A 318 -22.72 -7.55 -9.77
CA THR A 318 -23.69 -7.06 -10.75
C THR A 318 -25.06 -6.90 -10.08
N GLY A 319 -25.26 -5.89 -9.21
CA GLY A 319 -26.60 -5.59 -8.67
C GLY A 319 -26.66 -4.81 -7.34
N SER A 320 -27.63 -3.87 -7.31
CA SER A 320 -28.27 -3.08 -6.22
C SER A 320 -27.51 -2.42 -5.06
N ASP A 321 -26.28 -2.79 -4.69
CA ASP A 321 -25.62 -2.24 -3.48
C ASP A 321 -24.75 -0.99 -3.77
N LYS A 322 -25.20 -0.11 -4.67
CA LYS A 322 -24.47 1.14 -4.99
C LYS A 322 -25.18 2.32 -4.31
N PRO A 323 -24.46 3.16 -3.53
CA PRO A 323 -24.95 4.51 -3.26
C PRO A 323 -25.25 5.19 -4.60
N ALA A 324 -26.33 5.95 -4.67
CA ALA A 324 -26.59 6.77 -5.86
C ALA A 324 -25.39 7.69 -6.08
N ALA A 325 -24.82 7.67 -7.29
CA ALA A 325 -23.78 8.62 -7.65
C ALA A 325 -24.38 10.02 -7.56
N ASP A 326 -23.80 10.88 -6.73
CA ASP A 326 -24.45 12.11 -6.28
C ASP A 326 -24.34 13.28 -7.27
N GLY A 327 -23.76 13.11 -8.46
CA GLY A 327 -23.69 14.20 -9.42
C GLY A 327 -22.78 13.90 -10.60
N ALA A 328 -23.05 14.59 -11.70
CA ALA A 328 -22.40 14.41 -12.98
C ALA A 328 -20.90 14.76 -12.92
N ASP A 329 -20.10 13.94 -13.62
CA ASP A 329 -18.69 14.11 -13.99
C ASP A 329 -18.47 15.43 -14.77
N THR A 330 -18.63 16.59 -14.12
CA THR A 330 -18.82 17.88 -14.79
C THR A 330 -17.83 18.97 -14.39
N ALA A 331 -16.75 18.64 -13.67
CA ALA A 331 -15.67 19.58 -13.43
C ALA A 331 -14.33 19.04 -13.95
N GLY A 332 -14.16 19.10 -15.28
CA GLY A 332 -12.86 19.01 -15.95
C GLY A 332 -12.39 17.60 -16.31
N GLY A 333 -13.21 16.84 -17.07
CA GLY A 333 -12.82 15.55 -17.64
C GLY A 333 -11.45 15.56 -18.34
N PRO A 334 -10.81 14.39 -18.51
CA PRO A 334 -9.42 14.28 -18.96
C PRO A 334 -9.20 15.05 -20.27
N LYS A 335 -8.19 15.94 -20.29
CA LYS A 335 -7.92 16.84 -21.41
C LYS A 335 -6.66 16.46 -22.17
N THR A 336 -5.75 15.77 -21.50
CA THR A 336 -4.45 15.37 -22.01
C THR A 336 -4.30 13.86 -21.99
N ALA A 337 -3.35 13.33 -22.77
CA ALA A 337 -3.01 11.91 -22.73
C ALA A 337 -2.68 11.43 -21.31
N ALA A 338 -1.97 12.27 -20.53
CA ALA A 338 -1.64 12.00 -19.14
C ALA A 338 -2.88 11.90 -18.25
N ASP A 339 -3.85 12.82 -18.37
CA ASP A 339 -5.08 12.76 -17.57
C ASP A 339 -5.86 11.45 -17.82
N TYR A 340 -5.97 11.06 -19.09
CA TYR A 340 -6.58 9.78 -19.46
C TYR A 340 -5.82 8.60 -18.84
N ALA A 341 -4.50 8.58 -18.93
CA ALA A 341 -3.69 7.51 -18.35
C ALA A 341 -3.83 7.43 -16.82
N LEU A 342 -3.83 8.56 -16.12
CA LEU A 342 -4.01 8.62 -14.67
C LEU A 342 -5.38 8.10 -14.26
N ARG A 343 -6.45 8.53 -14.94
CA ARG A 343 -7.82 8.02 -14.71
C ARG A 343 -7.96 6.53 -15.04
N GLY A 344 -7.28 6.07 -16.10
CA GLY A 344 -7.24 4.67 -16.48
C GLY A 344 -6.60 3.81 -15.40
N ARG A 345 -5.45 4.22 -14.86
CA ARG A 345 -4.79 3.51 -13.75
C ARG A 345 -5.62 3.53 -12.47
N ALA A 346 -6.26 4.65 -12.14
CA ALA A 346 -7.20 4.72 -11.02
C ALA A 346 -8.40 3.77 -11.20
N SER A 347 -8.95 3.68 -12.40
CA SER A 347 -10.03 2.73 -12.73
C SER A 347 -9.57 1.28 -12.62
N LEU A 348 -8.32 0.97 -13.01
CA LEU A 348 -7.74 -0.36 -12.80
C LEU A 348 -7.63 -0.71 -11.31
N SER A 349 -7.16 0.23 -10.48
CA SER A 349 -7.09 0.06 -9.02
C SER A 349 -8.46 -0.14 -8.38
N ARG A 350 -9.52 0.47 -8.95
CA ARG A 350 -10.92 0.24 -8.54
C ARG A 350 -11.52 -1.10 -9.02
N GLY A 351 -10.75 -1.92 -9.74
CA GLY A 351 -11.24 -3.17 -10.30
C GLY A 351 -12.17 -2.96 -11.49
N GLU A 352 -12.01 -1.86 -12.23
CA GLU A 352 -12.79 -1.51 -13.42
C GLU A 352 -11.92 -1.55 -14.70
N PRO A 353 -11.33 -2.71 -15.05
CA PRO A 353 -10.36 -2.82 -16.15
C PRO A 353 -10.93 -2.43 -17.51
N ALA A 354 -12.23 -2.65 -17.77
CA ALA A 354 -12.85 -2.22 -19.03
C ALA A 354 -12.87 -0.69 -19.20
N LYS A 355 -13.14 0.07 -18.12
CA LYS A 355 -13.02 1.53 -18.14
C LYS A 355 -11.57 1.96 -18.27
N ALA A 356 -10.66 1.26 -17.57
CA ALA A 356 -9.22 1.50 -17.68
C ALA A 356 -8.73 1.36 -19.12
N LEU A 357 -9.11 0.29 -19.82
CA LEU A 357 -8.76 0.07 -21.23
C LEU A 357 -9.23 1.22 -22.12
N THR A 358 -10.47 1.69 -21.94
CA THR A 358 -11.02 2.81 -22.73
C THR A 358 -10.20 4.09 -22.57
N ASP A 359 -9.84 4.42 -21.33
CA ASP A 359 -9.03 5.60 -21.04
C ASP A 359 -7.59 5.45 -21.52
N LEU A 360 -6.99 4.26 -21.38
CA LEU A 360 -5.63 3.99 -21.82
C LEU A 360 -5.51 3.98 -23.35
N ASP A 361 -6.54 3.51 -24.05
CA ASP A 361 -6.63 3.63 -25.51
C ASP A 361 -6.68 5.09 -25.96
N ALA A 362 -7.44 5.94 -25.25
CA ALA A 362 -7.47 7.37 -25.51
C ALA A 362 -6.09 8.02 -25.24
N ALA A 363 -5.42 7.65 -24.15
CA ALA A 363 -4.08 8.13 -23.83
C ALA A 363 -3.06 7.77 -24.93
N ILE A 364 -3.02 6.50 -25.34
CA ILE A 364 -2.11 6.01 -26.39
C ILE A 364 -2.41 6.67 -27.74
N ARG A 365 -3.67 6.89 -28.08
CA ARG A 365 -4.04 7.58 -29.33
C ARG A 365 -3.57 9.04 -29.34
N LEU A 366 -3.58 9.71 -28.19
CA LEU A 366 -3.15 11.10 -28.06
C LEU A 366 -1.62 11.23 -27.98
N ASP A 367 -0.93 10.28 -27.37
CA ASP A 367 0.53 10.25 -27.24
C ASP A 367 1.06 8.79 -27.32
N PRO A 368 1.35 8.29 -28.54
CA PRO A 368 1.65 6.88 -28.79
C PRO A 368 3.08 6.46 -28.42
N ASP A 369 3.92 7.40 -27.97
CA ASP A 369 5.32 7.16 -27.64
C ASP A 369 5.59 7.13 -26.13
N LYS A 370 4.52 7.09 -25.31
CA LYS A 370 4.63 6.94 -23.85
C LYS A 370 4.61 5.45 -23.44
N PRO A 371 5.74 4.89 -22.97
CA PRO A 371 5.83 3.49 -22.57
C PRO A 371 4.86 3.13 -21.43
N ASP A 372 4.73 4.03 -20.45
CA ASP A 372 3.90 3.82 -19.24
C ASP A 372 2.42 3.56 -19.58
N TYR A 373 1.92 4.07 -20.70
CA TYR A 373 0.53 3.86 -21.12
C TYR A 373 0.31 2.42 -21.60
N TYR A 374 1.27 1.88 -22.36
CA TYR A 374 1.24 0.47 -22.77
C TYR A 374 1.43 -0.45 -21.58
N LEU A 375 2.33 -0.14 -20.64
CA LEU A 375 2.46 -0.92 -19.41
C LEU A 375 1.14 -0.97 -18.62
N ALA A 376 0.50 0.18 -18.41
CA ALA A 376 -0.80 0.24 -17.73
C ALA A 376 -1.89 -0.54 -18.49
N ARG A 377 -1.90 -0.48 -19.82
CA ARG A 377 -2.88 -1.23 -20.64
C ARG A 377 -2.62 -2.73 -20.60
N ALA A 378 -1.35 -3.15 -20.61
CA ALA A 378 -0.98 -4.55 -20.40
C ALA A 378 -1.45 -5.09 -19.05
N GLN A 379 -1.36 -4.28 -17.99
CA GLN A 379 -1.91 -4.64 -16.68
C GLN A 379 -3.42 -4.81 -16.74
N ALA A 380 -4.15 -3.89 -17.38
CA ALA A 380 -5.59 -4.01 -17.57
C ALA A 380 -5.98 -5.26 -18.38
N HIS A 381 -5.27 -5.55 -19.47
CA HIS A 381 -5.44 -6.79 -20.23
C HIS A 381 -5.17 -8.04 -19.39
N MET A 382 -4.16 -8.02 -18.51
CA MET A 382 -3.87 -9.12 -17.58
C MET A 382 -5.01 -9.37 -16.59
N HIS A 383 -5.66 -8.32 -16.09
CA HIS A 383 -6.86 -8.43 -15.25
C HIS A 383 -8.03 -9.08 -16.01
N GLU A 384 -8.18 -8.78 -17.30
CA GLU A 384 -9.16 -9.39 -18.20
C GLU A 384 -8.73 -10.75 -18.78
N ARG A 385 -7.58 -11.29 -18.34
CA ARG A 385 -6.98 -12.55 -18.83
C ARG A 385 -6.61 -12.54 -20.33
N GLN A 386 -6.49 -11.37 -20.92
CA GLN A 386 -6.11 -11.11 -22.31
C GLN A 386 -4.58 -11.09 -22.46
N ARG A 387 -3.95 -12.26 -22.32
CA ARG A 387 -2.49 -12.37 -22.18
C ARG A 387 -1.70 -12.00 -23.45
N GLU A 388 -2.23 -12.29 -24.63
CA GLU A 388 -1.54 -11.98 -25.89
C GLU A 388 -1.55 -10.47 -26.17
N GLN A 389 -2.66 -9.79 -25.87
CA GLN A 389 -2.74 -8.33 -25.92
C GLN A 389 -1.77 -7.69 -24.93
N ALA A 390 -1.71 -8.22 -23.71
CA ALA A 390 -0.76 -7.75 -22.70
C ALA A 390 0.70 -7.93 -23.15
N LEU A 391 1.05 -9.04 -23.80
CA LEU A 391 2.40 -9.25 -24.36
C LEU A 391 2.74 -8.23 -25.44
N ALA A 392 1.82 -7.97 -26.38
CA ALA A 392 2.03 -6.98 -27.43
C ALA A 392 2.26 -5.57 -26.85
N ASP A 393 1.50 -5.20 -25.83
CA ASP A 393 1.68 -3.93 -25.12
C ASP A 393 3.01 -3.87 -24.37
N LEU A 394 3.42 -4.97 -23.72
CA LEU A 394 4.71 -5.04 -23.03
C LEU A 394 5.88 -4.96 -24.00
N ASP A 395 5.76 -5.57 -25.17
CA ASP A 395 6.77 -5.47 -26.22
C ASP A 395 6.89 -4.04 -26.73
N ARG A 396 5.77 -3.34 -26.91
CA ARG A 396 5.78 -1.91 -27.29
C ARG A 396 6.34 -1.03 -26.16
N ALA A 397 5.96 -1.28 -24.91
CA ALA A 397 6.48 -0.56 -23.75
C ALA A 397 8.00 -0.70 -23.64
N LEU A 398 8.52 -1.93 -23.78
CA LEU A 398 9.94 -2.23 -23.68
C LEU A 398 10.74 -1.79 -24.91
N ALA A 399 10.11 -1.67 -26.08
CA ALA A 399 10.74 -1.03 -27.24
C ALA A 399 10.97 0.47 -27.01
N LEU A 400 10.05 1.14 -26.32
CA LEU A 400 10.14 2.57 -25.97
C LEU A 400 11.02 2.81 -24.73
N ALA A 401 10.96 1.92 -23.73
CA ALA A 401 11.74 1.98 -22.50
C ALA A 401 12.32 0.60 -22.13
N PRO A 402 13.48 0.22 -22.69
CA PRO A 402 14.07 -1.12 -22.47
C PRO A 402 14.50 -1.41 -21.02
N ARG A 403 14.52 -0.39 -20.16
CA ARG A 403 14.98 -0.47 -18.77
C ARG A 403 13.83 -0.46 -17.75
N ASP A 404 12.59 -0.63 -18.19
CA ASP A 404 11.44 -0.71 -17.27
C ASP A 404 11.38 -2.10 -16.59
N ILE A 405 11.75 -2.13 -15.30
CA ILE A 405 11.77 -3.36 -14.50
C ILE A 405 10.36 -3.98 -14.38
N GLU A 406 9.32 -3.16 -14.26
CA GLU A 406 7.96 -3.65 -14.05
C GLU A 406 7.43 -4.33 -15.32
N ALA A 407 7.68 -3.74 -16.48
CA ALA A 407 7.35 -4.34 -17.77
C ALA A 407 8.14 -5.63 -18.02
N LEU A 408 9.45 -5.65 -17.71
CA LEU A 408 10.28 -6.86 -17.82
C LEU A 408 9.74 -7.99 -16.92
N LEU A 409 9.48 -7.72 -15.64
CA LEU A 409 8.98 -8.73 -14.71
C LEU A 409 7.56 -9.20 -15.04
N LEU A 410 6.71 -8.32 -15.56
CA LEU A 410 5.36 -8.70 -16.00
C LEU A 410 5.41 -9.60 -17.24
N ARG A 411 6.27 -9.27 -18.23
CA ARG A 411 6.48 -10.11 -19.42
C ARG A 411 7.11 -11.45 -19.05
N ALA A 412 8.10 -11.46 -18.17
CA ALA A 412 8.69 -12.69 -17.63
C ALA A 412 7.64 -13.60 -17.00
N ARG A 413 6.72 -13.04 -16.19
CA ARG A 413 5.64 -13.80 -15.56
C ARG A 413 4.68 -14.41 -16.58
N ILE A 414 4.38 -13.71 -17.68
CA ILE A 414 3.53 -14.26 -18.74
C ILE A 414 4.25 -15.40 -19.46
N ASN A 415 5.52 -15.21 -19.83
CA ASN A 415 6.34 -16.21 -20.52
C ASN A 415 6.57 -17.46 -19.66
N PHE A 416 6.80 -17.29 -18.36
CA PHE A 416 6.89 -18.40 -17.40
C PHE A 416 5.63 -19.26 -17.42
N ARG A 417 4.43 -18.65 -17.40
CA ARG A 417 3.17 -19.40 -17.50
C ARG A 417 2.92 -20.03 -18.87
N ARG A 418 3.53 -19.49 -19.93
CA ARG A 418 3.57 -20.10 -21.27
C ARG A 418 4.59 -21.24 -21.37
N LYS A 419 5.29 -21.56 -20.27
CA LYS A 419 6.40 -22.53 -20.20
C LYS A 419 7.61 -22.13 -21.05
N ASP A 420 7.71 -20.86 -21.46
CA ASP A 420 8.91 -20.32 -22.10
C ASP A 420 9.86 -19.76 -21.02
N GLN A 421 10.53 -20.68 -20.32
CA GLN A 421 11.49 -20.34 -19.27
C GLN A 421 12.67 -19.53 -19.81
N ALA A 422 13.09 -19.77 -21.06
CA ALA A 422 14.20 -19.06 -21.67
C ALA A 422 13.86 -17.58 -21.88
N ALA A 423 12.68 -17.25 -22.41
CA ALA A 423 12.22 -15.87 -22.52
C ALA A 423 12.02 -15.21 -21.16
N ALA A 424 11.42 -15.94 -20.20
CA ALA A 424 11.24 -15.42 -18.86
C ALA A 424 12.58 -15.08 -18.17
N LEU A 425 13.58 -15.96 -18.30
CA LEU A 425 14.90 -15.74 -17.71
C LEU A 425 15.62 -14.56 -18.35
N ARG A 426 15.54 -14.36 -19.68
CA ARG A 426 16.11 -13.17 -20.34
C ARG A 426 15.58 -11.86 -19.74
N ASP A 427 14.28 -11.79 -19.50
CA ASP A 427 13.65 -10.60 -18.93
C ASP A 427 14.04 -10.38 -17.45
N VAL A 428 14.11 -11.45 -16.66
CA VAL A 428 14.57 -11.39 -15.26
C VAL A 428 16.04 -10.97 -15.17
N ASP A 429 16.88 -11.43 -16.10
CA ASP A 429 18.29 -11.06 -16.20
C ASP A 429 18.46 -9.57 -16.53
N ALA A 430 17.67 -9.07 -17.49
CA ALA A 430 17.63 -7.65 -17.80
C ALA A 430 17.18 -6.82 -16.59
N ALA A 431 16.12 -7.26 -15.89
CA ALA A 431 15.62 -6.60 -14.69
C ALA A 431 16.67 -6.56 -13.57
N ASN A 432 17.39 -7.65 -13.35
CA ASN A 432 18.49 -7.73 -12.38
C ASN A 432 19.62 -6.74 -12.68
N GLY A 433 19.95 -6.53 -13.96
CA GLY A 433 20.97 -5.55 -14.37
C GLY A 433 20.57 -4.08 -14.13
N ILE A 434 19.31 -3.82 -13.74
CA ILE A 434 18.77 -2.48 -13.49
C ILE A 434 18.41 -2.31 -12.01
N ALA A 435 17.96 -3.37 -11.34
CA ALA A 435 17.46 -3.31 -9.97
C ALA A 435 18.56 -2.89 -8.98
N THR A 436 18.26 -1.85 -8.19
CA THR A 436 19.16 -1.39 -7.14
C THR A 436 19.29 -2.44 -6.03
N PRO A 437 20.51 -2.84 -5.62
CA PRO A 437 20.70 -3.82 -4.55
C PRO A 437 19.94 -3.45 -3.27
N GLY A 438 19.22 -4.43 -2.73
CA GLY A 438 18.41 -4.28 -1.53
C GLY A 438 17.11 -3.51 -1.70
N SER A 439 16.74 -3.05 -2.91
CA SER A 439 15.41 -2.46 -3.16
C SER A 439 14.29 -3.53 -3.17
N PRO A 440 13.01 -3.14 -3.00
CA PRO A 440 11.88 -4.03 -3.25
C PRO A 440 11.92 -4.69 -4.64
N GLN A 441 12.36 -3.95 -5.67
CA GLN A 441 12.49 -4.47 -7.03
C GLN A 441 13.54 -5.59 -7.10
N ALA A 442 14.69 -5.43 -6.43
CA ALA A 442 15.71 -6.48 -6.36
C ALA A 442 15.19 -7.74 -5.66
N ARG A 443 14.35 -7.60 -4.64
CA ARG A 443 13.68 -8.75 -4.02
C ARG A 443 12.67 -9.42 -4.96
N GLN A 444 11.89 -8.65 -5.73
CA GLN A 444 10.99 -9.22 -6.75
C GLN A 444 11.76 -10.00 -7.83
N VAL A 445 12.92 -9.49 -8.26
CA VAL A 445 13.85 -10.19 -9.15
C VAL A 445 14.33 -11.50 -8.51
N ALA A 446 14.70 -11.48 -7.23
CA ALA A 446 15.10 -12.68 -6.49
C ALA A 446 13.99 -13.73 -6.45
N THR A 447 12.75 -13.33 -6.17
CA THR A 447 11.58 -14.22 -6.22
C THR A 447 11.38 -14.81 -7.62
N ALA A 448 11.57 -14.01 -8.67
CA ALA A 448 11.45 -14.49 -10.05
C ALA A 448 12.55 -15.50 -10.42
N TYR A 449 13.79 -15.29 -9.96
CA TYR A 449 14.87 -16.27 -10.11
C TYR A 449 14.55 -17.59 -9.42
N ILE A 450 14.05 -17.57 -8.18
CA ILE A 450 13.63 -18.79 -7.47
C ILE A 450 12.55 -19.54 -8.26
N ALA A 451 11.56 -18.83 -8.80
CA ALA A 451 10.49 -19.43 -9.60
C ALA A 451 10.98 -20.01 -10.94
N LEU A 452 12.14 -19.57 -11.43
CA LEU A 452 12.77 -20.04 -12.66
C LEU A 452 13.87 -21.10 -12.41
N ASP A 453 13.85 -21.74 -11.25
CA ASP A 453 14.85 -22.74 -10.84
C ASP A 453 16.29 -22.17 -10.81
N GLN A 454 16.46 -20.88 -10.50
CA GLN A 454 17.75 -20.18 -10.39
C GLN A 454 18.05 -19.67 -8.96
N PRO A 455 18.02 -20.53 -7.92
CA PRO A 455 18.15 -20.09 -6.53
C PRO A 455 19.48 -19.38 -6.23
N ASP A 456 20.59 -19.80 -6.84
CA ASP A 456 21.92 -19.18 -6.65
C ASP A 456 21.93 -17.70 -7.01
N ARG A 457 21.23 -17.32 -8.09
CA ARG A 457 21.14 -15.94 -8.58
C ARG A 457 20.28 -15.07 -7.66
N ALA A 458 19.38 -15.66 -6.88
CA ALA A 458 18.54 -14.95 -5.93
C ALA A 458 19.26 -14.58 -4.62
N LEU A 459 20.22 -15.41 -4.18
CA LEU A 459 20.91 -15.25 -2.90
C LEU A 459 21.55 -13.86 -2.66
N PRO A 460 22.36 -13.30 -3.58
CA PRO A 460 22.98 -11.99 -3.34
C PRO A 460 21.95 -10.85 -3.23
N LEU A 461 20.81 -10.97 -3.92
CA LEU A 461 19.73 -9.99 -3.87
C LEU A 461 19.02 -10.04 -2.50
N LEU A 462 18.75 -11.25 -1.99
CA LEU A 462 18.16 -11.48 -0.68
C LEU A 462 19.10 -11.03 0.45
N ASP A 463 20.40 -11.31 0.33
CA ASP A 463 21.41 -10.86 1.29
C ASP A 463 21.47 -9.33 1.38
N ALA A 464 21.49 -8.65 0.24
CA ALA A 464 21.46 -7.20 0.19
C ALA A 464 20.18 -6.62 0.80
N TRP A 465 19.02 -7.22 0.51
CA TRP A 465 17.73 -6.77 1.05
C TRP A 465 17.67 -6.95 2.57
N ILE A 466 17.99 -8.15 3.08
CA ILE A 466 17.95 -8.46 4.53
C ILE A 466 18.88 -7.54 5.34
N ARG A 467 20.06 -7.19 4.79
CA ARG A 467 21.01 -6.28 5.44
C ARG A 467 20.42 -4.89 5.70
N LEU A 468 19.58 -4.39 4.79
CA LEU A 468 19.00 -3.04 4.82
C LEU A 468 17.63 -2.95 5.49
N HIS A 469 16.97 -4.09 5.70
CA HIS A 469 15.56 -4.18 6.11
C HIS A 469 15.38 -4.87 7.47
N ARG A 470 16.21 -4.52 8.45
CA ARG A 470 16.20 -5.16 9.79
C ARG A 470 14.91 -4.94 10.58
N ASP A 471 14.28 -3.77 10.38
CA ASP A 471 13.05 -3.38 11.06
C ASP A 471 11.81 -3.57 10.17
N ASP A 472 11.97 -4.16 8.99
CA ASP A 472 10.90 -4.31 8.00
C ASP A 472 9.89 -5.37 8.41
N GLY A 473 8.59 -5.08 8.29
CA GLY A 473 7.50 -5.99 8.63
C GLY A 473 7.53 -7.34 7.89
N THR A 474 8.11 -7.37 6.69
CA THR A 474 8.23 -8.55 5.82
C THR A 474 9.56 -9.27 5.92
N LEU A 475 10.43 -8.90 6.88
CA LEU A 475 11.74 -9.54 7.07
C LEU A 475 11.66 -11.07 7.24
N GLY A 476 10.65 -11.57 7.96
CA GLY A 476 10.47 -13.03 8.11
C GLY A 476 10.20 -13.73 6.77
N ASN A 477 9.46 -13.10 5.86
CA ASN A 477 9.23 -13.64 4.52
C ASN A 477 10.56 -13.69 3.73
N ALA A 478 11.38 -12.63 3.81
CA ALA A 478 12.67 -12.58 3.11
C ALA A 478 13.70 -13.58 3.68
N LEU A 479 13.72 -13.76 5.00
CA LEU A 479 14.51 -14.80 5.66
C LEU A 479 14.08 -16.18 5.18
N ASN A 480 12.77 -16.44 5.08
CA ASN A 480 12.27 -17.69 4.56
C ASN A 480 12.60 -17.89 3.08
N GLU A 481 12.47 -16.87 2.24
CA GLU A 481 12.88 -16.91 0.82
C GLU A 481 14.37 -17.26 0.68
N ARG A 482 15.23 -16.71 1.55
CA ARG A 482 16.66 -17.04 1.56
C ARG A 482 16.92 -18.44 2.10
N CYS A 483 16.18 -18.88 3.12
CA CYS A 483 16.23 -20.26 3.61
C CYS A 483 15.89 -21.25 2.48
N TRP A 484 14.79 -20.99 1.78
CA TRP A 484 14.34 -21.79 0.65
C TRP A 484 15.37 -21.81 -0.49
N ALA A 485 15.87 -20.65 -0.92
CA ALA A 485 16.88 -20.57 -1.97
C ALA A 485 18.17 -21.32 -1.61
N ARG A 486 18.68 -21.17 -0.37
CA ARG A 486 19.83 -21.93 0.12
C ARG A 486 19.56 -23.44 0.18
N GLY A 487 18.35 -23.81 0.60
CA GLY A 487 17.88 -25.20 0.62
C GLY A 487 17.83 -25.83 -0.78
N LEU A 488 17.32 -25.11 -1.78
CA LEU A 488 17.32 -25.57 -3.18
C LEU A 488 18.74 -25.64 -3.76
N ALA A 489 19.55 -24.61 -3.55
CA ALA A 489 20.93 -24.54 -4.01
C ALA A 489 21.86 -25.58 -3.34
N GLY A 490 21.49 -26.08 -2.15
CA GLY A 490 22.34 -26.96 -1.36
C GLY A 490 23.53 -26.24 -0.73
N GLN A 491 23.45 -24.91 -0.60
CA GLN A 491 24.53 -24.05 -0.14
C GLN A 491 24.24 -23.51 1.24
N MET A 492 25.27 -23.41 2.09
CA MET A 492 25.19 -22.78 3.41
C MET A 492 24.02 -23.32 4.26
N LEU A 493 23.82 -24.64 4.29
CA LEU A 493 22.63 -25.27 4.90
C LEU A 493 22.46 -24.93 6.39
N ASP A 494 23.54 -24.78 7.16
CA ASP A 494 23.46 -24.31 8.55
C ASP A 494 22.91 -22.87 8.65
N GLY A 495 23.35 -22.00 7.74
CA GLY A 495 22.83 -20.64 7.62
C GLY A 495 21.38 -20.61 7.13
N ALA A 496 20.99 -21.55 6.27
CA ALA A 496 19.60 -21.73 5.85
C ALA A 496 18.73 -22.14 7.05
N LEU A 497 19.21 -23.08 7.87
CA LEU A 497 18.49 -23.54 9.06
C LEU A 497 18.29 -22.39 10.07
N ASP A 498 19.30 -21.55 10.28
CA ASP A 498 19.17 -20.36 11.10
C ASP A 498 18.15 -19.36 10.54
N ASP A 499 18.16 -19.10 9.22
CA ASP A 499 17.18 -18.24 8.57
C ASP A 499 15.74 -18.76 8.74
N CYS A 500 15.51 -20.04 8.48
CA CYS A 500 14.20 -20.67 8.68
C CYS A 500 13.73 -20.54 10.14
N ARG A 501 14.60 -20.82 11.11
CA ARG A 501 14.27 -20.70 12.54
C ARG A 501 14.03 -19.25 12.94
N LYS A 502 14.79 -18.28 12.40
CA LYS A 502 14.57 -16.84 12.63
C LYS A 502 13.22 -16.40 12.07
N ALA A 503 12.88 -16.82 10.86
CA ALA A 503 11.58 -16.53 10.24
C ALA A 503 10.42 -17.08 11.09
N ILE A 504 10.51 -18.34 11.55
CA ILE A 504 9.48 -18.98 12.38
C ILE A 504 9.39 -18.33 13.77
N ARG A 505 10.51 -18.01 14.42
CA ARG A 505 10.49 -17.31 15.72
C ARG A 505 9.82 -15.95 15.63
N ARG A 506 9.98 -15.27 14.49
CA ARG A 506 9.48 -13.92 14.27
C ARG A 506 8.00 -13.88 13.89
N ASP A 507 7.60 -14.65 12.88
CA ASP A 507 6.25 -14.55 12.31
C ASP A 507 5.37 -15.78 12.61
N GLY A 508 5.89 -16.74 13.38
CA GLY A 508 5.24 -18.02 13.66
C GLY A 508 5.46 -19.09 12.58
N PRO A 509 5.02 -20.33 12.84
CA PRO A 509 5.23 -21.48 11.96
C PRO A 509 4.24 -21.51 10.78
N LYS A 510 4.40 -20.58 9.84
CA LYS A 510 3.59 -20.56 8.60
C LYS A 510 3.87 -21.82 7.76
N PRO A 511 2.90 -22.33 6.97
CA PRO A 511 3.09 -23.56 6.20
C PRO A 511 4.32 -23.54 5.29
N GLY A 512 4.54 -22.46 4.54
CA GLY A 512 5.72 -22.32 3.69
C GLY A 512 7.04 -22.23 4.44
N TYR A 513 7.03 -21.79 5.71
CA TYR A 513 8.23 -21.74 6.55
C TYR A 513 8.59 -23.13 7.06
N LEU A 514 7.59 -23.89 7.46
CA LEU A 514 7.74 -25.29 7.84
C LEU A 514 8.18 -26.14 6.66
N ASP A 515 7.67 -25.87 5.46
CA ASP A 515 8.09 -26.55 4.23
C ASP A 515 9.57 -26.28 3.89
N SER A 516 10.00 -25.02 4.00
CA SER A 516 11.41 -24.62 3.83
C SER A 516 12.32 -25.24 4.90
N LEU A 517 11.86 -25.28 6.15
CA LEU A 517 12.57 -25.93 7.26
C LEU A 517 12.70 -27.43 7.00
N GLY A 518 11.64 -28.10 6.55
CA GLY A 518 11.63 -29.51 6.20
C GLY A 518 12.67 -29.83 5.12
N LEU A 519 12.73 -29.00 4.07
CA LEU A 519 13.70 -29.13 2.99
C LEU A 519 15.14 -29.04 3.51
N VAL A 520 15.45 -28.01 4.30
CA VAL A 520 16.80 -27.80 4.83
C VAL A 520 17.19 -28.93 5.79
N GLN A 521 16.29 -29.35 6.69
CA GLN A 521 16.53 -30.46 7.61
C GLN A 521 16.76 -31.78 6.87
N LEU A 522 15.98 -32.05 5.82
CA LEU A 522 16.15 -33.22 4.96
C LEU A 522 17.54 -33.25 4.32
N ARG A 523 18.03 -32.10 3.84
CA ARG A 523 19.36 -31.99 3.24
C ARG A 523 20.51 -32.05 4.24
N LEU A 524 20.28 -31.61 5.48
CA LEU A 524 21.24 -31.73 6.58
C LEU A 524 21.32 -33.15 7.16
N GLY A 525 20.40 -34.05 6.78
CA GLY A 525 20.32 -35.40 7.35
C GLY A 525 19.55 -35.47 8.68
N HIS A 526 18.92 -34.38 9.10
CA HIS A 526 18.09 -34.32 10.30
C HIS A 526 16.67 -34.85 10.01
N TYR A 527 16.58 -36.15 9.71
CA TYR A 527 15.37 -36.74 9.11
C TYR A 527 14.15 -36.70 10.04
N ALA A 528 14.32 -36.91 11.34
CA ALA A 528 13.21 -36.86 12.30
C ALA A 528 12.58 -35.45 12.35
N GLU A 529 13.42 -34.41 12.40
CA GLU A 529 12.99 -33.02 12.37
C GLU A 529 12.41 -32.63 11.00
N ALA A 530 12.93 -33.19 9.92
CA ALA A 530 12.37 -32.99 8.58
C ALA A 530 10.94 -33.58 8.49
N VAL A 531 10.72 -34.78 9.01
CA VAL A 531 9.38 -35.40 9.07
C VAL A 531 8.41 -34.56 9.90
N ASP A 532 8.84 -34.04 11.06
CA ASP A 532 7.99 -33.17 11.90
C ASP A 532 7.62 -31.87 11.17
N ALA A 533 8.61 -31.19 10.57
CA ALA A 533 8.38 -29.93 9.87
C ALA A 533 7.47 -30.11 8.65
N TYR A 534 7.79 -31.07 7.77
CA TYR A 534 6.96 -31.39 6.61
C TYR A 534 5.58 -31.91 7.01
N GLY A 535 5.46 -32.70 8.08
CA GLY A 535 4.18 -33.20 8.57
C GLY A 535 3.24 -32.06 8.99
N LYS A 536 3.77 -31.08 9.74
CA LYS A 536 3.02 -29.86 10.12
C LYS A 536 2.68 -28.98 8.91
N ALA A 537 3.56 -28.91 7.92
CA ALA A 537 3.29 -28.20 6.67
C ALA A 537 2.18 -28.89 5.87
N ALA A 538 2.25 -30.22 5.70
CA ALA A 538 1.30 -31.02 4.92
C ALA A 538 -0.12 -31.01 5.49
N GLN A 539 -0.28 -30.84 6.81
CA GLN A 539 -1.60 -30.64 7.43
C GLN A 539 -2.32 -29.38 6.91
N GLN A 540 -1.56 -28.34 6.56
CA GLN A 540 -2.09 -27.06 6.06
C GLN A 540 -1.99 -26.95 4.53
N LEU A 541 -1.08 -27.70 3.90
CA LEU A 541 -0.82 -27.74 2.46
C LEU A 541 -1.15 -29.13 1.89
N SER A 542 -2.34 -29.65 2.22
CA SER A 542 -2.68 -31.05 1.95
C SER A 542 -2.69 -31.42 0.47
N SER A 543 -2.79 -30.46 -0.45
CA SER A 543 -2.75 -30.67 -1.91
C SER A 543 -1.46 -30.19 -2.58
N ASN A 544 -0.40 -29.89 -1.82
CA ASN A 544 0.89 -29.48 -2.39
C ASN A 544 1.77 -30.70 -2.71
N PRO A 545 2.10 -30.96 -3.98
CA PRO A 545 2.92 -32.11 -4.37
C PRO A 545 4.35 -32.04 -3.82
N TRP A 546 4.96 -30.85 -3.77
CA TRP A 546 6.32 -30.67 -3.27
C TRP A 546 6.43 -31.03 -1.79
N THR A 547 5.55 -30.46 -0.95
CA THR A 547 5.52 -30.73 0.49
C THR A 547 5.35 -32.22 0.78
N ARG A 548 4.44 -32.90 0.05
CA ARG A 548 4.22 -34.34 0.21
C ARG A 548 5.41 -35.17 -0.27
N TYR A 549 6.01 -34.82 -1.40
CA TYR A 549 7.17 -35.55 -1.89
C TYR A 549 8.36 -35.42 -0.92
N GLY A 550 8.61 -34.20 -0.41
CA GLY A 550 9.62 -33.94 0.62
C GLY A 550 9.36 -34.70 1.92
N LEU A 551 8.10 -34.73 2.40
CA LEU A 551 7.69 -35.55 3.55
C LEU A 551 8.00 -37.03 3.31
N GLY A 552 7.65 -37.53 2.12
CA GLY A 552 7.88 -38.92 1.76
C GLY A 552 9.36 -39.29 1.74
N LEU A 553 10.21 -38.44 1.15
CA LEU A 553 11.67 -38.60 1.21
C LEU A 553 12.19 -38.59 2.65
N ALA A 554 11.71 -37.67 3.48
CA ALA A 554 12.11 -37.58 4.88
C ALA A 554 11.74 -38.85 5.65
N ARG A 555 10.53 -39.40 5.44
CA ARG A 555 10.06 -40.65 6.06
C ARG A 555 10.84 -41.86 5.59
N LEU A 556 11.12 -41.98 4.29
CA LEU A 556 11.97 -43.05 3.76
C LEU A 556 13.34 -43.03 4.43
N ARG A 557 13.97 -41.86 4.51
CA ARG A 557 15.31 -41.70 5.12
C ARG A 557 15.31 -41.82 6.65
N SER A 558 14.17 -41.60 7.31
CA SER A 558 14.00 -41.87 8.74
C SER A 558 13.64 -43.33 9.05
N GLY A 559 13.46 -44.19 8.04
CA GLY A 559 13.13 -45.62 8.19
C GLY A 559 11.63 -45.97 8.11
N ASP A 560 10.73 -45.00 7.97
CA ASP A 560 9.30 -45.23 7.73
C ASP A 560 9.03 -45.45 6.24
N THR A 561 9.34 -46.68 5.79
CA THR A 561 9.23 -47.05 4.36
C THR A 561 7.78 -47.00 3.87
N ALA A 562 6.83 -47.47 4.68
CA ALA A 562 5.42 -47.54 4.30
C ALA A 562 4.81 -46.14 4.17
N GLY A 563 5.02 -45.27 5.17
CA GLY A 563 4.56 -43.90 5.14
C GLY A 563 5.23 -43.09 4.03
N GLY A 564 6.54 -43.25 3.85
CA GLY A 564 7.29 -42.55 2.82
C GLY A 564 6.81 -42.86 1.39
N ASN A 565 6.58 -44.14 1.09
CA ASN A 565 6.03 -44.57 -0.20
C ASN A 565 4.60 -44.06 -0.44
N ALA A 566 3.77 -44.02 0.61
CA ALA A 566 2.41 -43.51 0.51
C ALA A 566 2.41 -42.00 0.16
N ASP A 567 3.25 -41.19 0.82
CA ASP A 567 3.34 -39.76 0.54
C ASP A 567 3.92 -39.47 -0.85
N ILE A 568 4.95 -40.21 -1.29
CA ILE A 568 5.50 -40.09 -2.64
C ILE A 568 4.46 -40.44 -3.69
N ALA A 569 3.72 -41.53 -3.52
CA ALA A 569 2.64 -41.91 -4.44
C ALA A 569 1.56 -40.82 -4.51
N ALA A 570 1.18 -40.27 -3.36
CA ALA A 570 0.21 -39.19 -3.29
C ALA A 570 0.71 -37.89 -3.92
N ALA A 571 2.00 -37.57 -3.81
CA ALA A 571 2.62 -36.44 -4.50
C ALA A 571 2.62 -36.63 -6.02
N LYS A 572 3.02 -37.82 -6.50
CA LYS A 572 3.04 -38.16 -7.94
C LYS A 572 1.65 -38.18 -8.58
N ALA A 573 0.61 -38.46 -7.78
CA ALA A 573 -0.78 -38.37 -8.24
C ALA A 573 -1.22 -36.91 -8.48
N LEU A 574 -0.62 -35.95 -7.77
CA LEU A 574 -0.88 -34.51 -7.93
C LEU A 574 -0.03 -33.90 -9.04
N ASP A 575 1.25 -34.30 -9.12
CA ASP A 575 2.19 -33.86 -10.15
C ASP A 575 3.13 -35.01 -10.53
N LYS A 576 3.02 -35.48 -11.78
CA LYS A 576 3.78 -36.63 -12.29
C LYS A 576 5.27 -36.35 -12.40
N ASP A 577 5.64 -35.07 -12.56
CA ASP A 577 7.01 -34.64 -12.82
C ASP A 577 7.73 -34.24 -11.51
N ILE A 578 7.08 -34.39 -10.36
CA ILE A 578 7.60 -33.90 -9.07
C ILE A 578 8.97 -34.50 -8.70
N ALA A 579 9.21 -35.77 -9.06
CA ALA A 579 10.49 -36.41 -8.81
C ALA A 579 11.62 -35.77 -9.64
N GLU A 580 11.34 -35.42 -10.90
CA GLU A 580 12.29 -34.73 -11.77
C GLU A 580 12.56 -33.30 -11.26
N GLN A 581 11.54 -32.62 -10.74
CA GLN A 581 11.70 -31.30 -10.13
C GLN A 581 12.65 -31.32 -8.92
N PHE A 582 12.55 -32.34 -8.06
CA PHE A 582 13.49 -32.53 -6.94
C PHE A 582 14.90 -32.88 -7.42
N ALA A 583 15.01 -33.74 -8.44
CA ALA A 583 16.30 -34.17 -9.01
C ALA A 583 17.10 -33.00 -9.60
N LYS A 584 16.44 -31.98 -10.19
CA LYS A 584 17.11 -30.75 -10.66
C LYS A 584 17.95 -30.04 -9.59
N PHE A 585 17.58 -30.20 -8.33
CA PHE A 585 18.27 -29.59 -7.18
C PHE A 585 19.19 -30.58 -6.44
N GLY A 586 19.42 -31.76 -7.01
CA GLY A 586 20.24 -32.82 -6.42
C GLY A 586 19.59 -33.48 -5.20
N ILE A 587 18.25 -33.55 -5.17
CA ILE A 587 17.50 -34.17 -4.08
C ILE A 587 16.81 -35.42 -4.62
N GLU A 588 17.37 -36.60 -4.34
CA GLU A 588 16.87 -37.86 -4.92
C GLU A 588 16.31 -38.81 -3.86
N ALA A 589 15.39 -39.68 -4.29
CA ALA A 589 15.06 -40.89 -3.55
C ALA A 589 16.25 -41.85 -3.68
N MET A 590 16.72 -42.38 -2.54
CA MET A 590 17.87 -43.31 -2.48
C MET A 590 17.67 -44.54 -3.36
#